data_AF-A0A0E3Q326-F1
#
_entry.id   AF-A0A0E3Q326-F1
#
_cell.length_a   1.000
_cell.length_b   1.000
_cell.length_c   1.000
_cell.angle_alpha   90.00
_cell.angle_beta   90.00
_cell.angle_gamma   90.00
#
_symmetry.space_group_name_H-M   'P 1'
#
loop_
_entity.id
_entity.type
_entity.pdbx_description
1 polymer ?
#
loop_
_entity_poly.entity_id
_entity_poly.type
_entity_poly.pdbx_seq_one_letter_code
_entity_poly.pdbx_strand_id
1 'polypeptide(L)'
;MLKREVAKRVFAREFEACRELEKTERTDSEAADSKTPNLLISPLGLILNRVFVVGVVTELDNIGTQSEMWKARIVDPTGAFTVYAGQYQPEASIFLSTVQVPAFIALTGKARTYEPEPGSVFVSIRAEEVNVVDEEIRNRWVVDTAEQTVERLEAFSDALTKGYRGEKLREYLLEKGISSEHTEGIVIALERERSPAEFVKLLRASIREGLKALDLDSENNTDAKADQKEFVLELLKEMDGSKGVDYAAFIDAAASRGISEQVVEEVIRFLLEGGQCYEPKIGIIKLVG
;
A
#
# COMPACT_ATOMS: atom_id res chain seq x y z
N MET A 1 -0.83 -31.66 -1.32
CA MET A 1 0.02 -30.46 -1.23
C MET A 1 -0.92 -29.27 -1.15
N LEU A 2 -0.97 -28.53 -0.02
CA LEU A 2 -1.84 -27.35 0.10
C LEU A 2 -1.48 -26.38 -1.04
N LYS A 3 -2.45 -26.08 -1.91
CA LYS A 3 -2.28 -25.16 -3.03
C LYS A 3 -1.90 -23.80 -2.43
N ARG A 4 -0.74 -23.25 -2.79
CA ARG A 4 -0.32 -21.93 -2.32
C ARG A 4 -1.34 -20.92 -2.83
N GLU A 5 -1.96 -20.17 -1.91
CA GLU A 5 -2.85 -19.08 -2.29
C GLU A 5 -2.08 -18.00 -3.04
N VAL A 6 -2.74 -17.44 -4.05
CA VAL A 6 -2.23 -16.38 -4.89
C VAL A 6 -2.11 -15.12 -4.04
N ALA A 7 -0.97 -14.44 -4.13
CA ALA A 7 -0.76 -13.17 -3.45
C ALA A 7 -1.71 -12.12 -4.06
N LYS A 8 -2.60 -11.56 -3.23
CA LYS A 8 -3.58 -10.56 -3.66
C LYS A 8 -2.92 -9.17 -3.67
N ARG A 9 -3.30 -8.32 -4.63
CA ARG A 9 -2.93 -6.90 -4.64
C ARG A 9 -3.97 -6.13 -3.83
N VAL A 10 -3.50 -5.29 -2.92
CA VAL A 10 -4.34 -4.49 -2.03
C VAL A 10 -3.56 -3.24 -1.65
N PHE A 11 -4.23 -2.10 -1.66
CA PHE A 11 -3.67 -0.83 -1.21
C PHE A 11 -3.52 -0.79 0.32
N ALA A 12 -2.53 -0.05 0.82
CA ALA A 12 -2.21 0.05 2.24
C ALA A 12 -3.43 0.45 3.08
N ARG A 13 -4.22 1.41 2.59
CA ARG A 13 -5.45 1.84 3.28
C ARG A 13 -6.50 0.74 3.41
N GLU A 14 -6.67 -0.08 2.38
CA GLU A 14 -7.59 -1.24 2.44
C GLU A 14 -7.02 -2.35 3.31
N PHE A 15 -5.71 -2.59 3.22
CA PHE A 15 -5.02 -3.58 4.03
C PHE A 15 -5.11 -3.25 5.53
N GLU A 16 -4.82 -2.02 5.94
CA GLU A 16 -4.88 -1.55 7.33
C GLU A 16 -6.26 -1.78 7.98
N ALA A 17 -7.32 -1.69 7.17
CA ALA A 17 -8.69 -1.90 7.60
C ALA A 17 -9.09 -3.39 7.64
N CYS A 18 -8.23 -4.32 7.23
CA CYS A 18 -8.52 -5.74 7.28
C CYS A 18 -8.65 -6.26 8.72
N ARG A 19 -9.48 -7.29 8.90
CA ARG A 19 -9.69 -7.96 10.19
C ARG A 19 -9.52 -9.45 10.04
N GLU A 20 -9.29 -10.15 11.15
CA GLU A 20 -9.24 -11.61 11.14
C GLU A 20 -10.61 -12.17 10.71
N LEU A 21 -10.57 -13.17 9.82
CA LEU A 21 -11.76 -13.89 9.36
C LEU A 21 -11.90 -15.16 10.20
N GLU A 22 -12.94 -15.26 11.03
CA GLU A 22 -13.16 -16.46 11.82
C GLU A 22 -13.60 -17.62 10.93
N LYS A 23 -13.18 -18.84 11.28
CA LYS A 23 -13.46 -20.04 10.49
C LYS A 23 -14.95 -20.36 10.40
N THR A 24 -15.71 -19.99 11.44
CA THR A 24 -17.16 -20.18 11.59
C THR A 24 -17.98 -19.34 10.62
N GLU A 25 -17.40 -18.29 10.07
CA GLU A 25 -18.09 -17.36 9.17
C GLU A 25 -18.04 -17.81 7.71
N ARG A 26 -17.26 -18.84 7.38
CA ARG A 26 -17.20 -19.42 6.03
C ARG A 26 -18.19 -20.56 5.87
N THR A 27 -18.87 -20.56 4.72
CA THR A 27 -19.84 -21.59 4.33
C THR A 27 -19.20 -22.97 4.08
N ASP A 28 -17.92 -23.01 3.70
CA ASP A 28 -17.19 -24.25 3.37
C ASP A 28 -16.43 -24.85 4.57
N SER A 29 -16.81 -24.53 5.82
CA SER A 29 -16.11 -25.04 7.00
C SER A 29 -16.45 -26.52 7.28
N GLU A 30 -16.01 -27.44 6.42
CA GLU A 30 -15.93 -28.85 6.79
C GLU A 30 -14.88 -29.01 7.90
N ALA A 31 -15.32 -29.64 9.01
CA ALA A 31 -14.56 -30.13 10.16
C ALA A 31 -13.21 -29.45 10.43
N ALA A 32 -13.17 -28.64 11.49
CA ALA A 32 -12.01 -27.94 12.04
C ALA A 32 -10.71 -28.80 12.06
N ASP A 33 -10.00 -28.83 10.94
CA ASP A 33 -8.64 -29.34 10.91
C ASP A 33 -7.70 -28.21 11.36
N SER A 34 -6.76 -28.56 12.24
CA SER A 34 -5.81 -27.63 12.88
C SER A 34 -4.87 -26.89 11.90
N LYS A 35 -5.01 -27.14 10.59
CA LYS A 35 -4.14 -26.64 9.52
C LYS A 35 -4.75 -25.56 8.62
N THR A 36 -5.94 -25.03 8.95
CA THR A 36 -6.52 -23.91 8.18
C THR A 36 -5.66 -22.65 8.34
N PRO A 37 -5.26 -21.98 7.24
CA PRO A 37 -4.50 -20.74 7.32
C PRO A 37 -5.29 -19.63 8.01
N ASN A 38 -4.60 -18.71 8.70
CA ASN A 38 -5.20 -17.48 9.18
C ASN A 38 -5.52 -16.61 7.97
N LEU A 39 -6.80 -16.34 7.76
CA LEU A 39 -7.28 -15.46 6.70
C LEU A 39 -7.64 -14.11 7.30
N LEU A 40 -7.37 -13.06 6.54
CA LEU A 40 -7.93 -11.74 6.79
C LEU A 40 -9.02 -11.44 5.77
N ILE A 41 -9.92 -10.55 6.14
CA ILE A 41 -10.96 -10.02 5.26
C ILE A 41 -10.87 -8.49 5.23
N SER A 42 -10.89 -7.90 4.04
CA SER A 42 -10.97 -6.45 3.85
C SER A 42 -12.40 -5.94 4.02
N PRO A 43 -12.60 -4.63 4.28
CA PRO A 43 -13.95 -4.05 4.32
C PRO A 43 -14.73 -4.18 3.01
N LEU A 44 -14.06 -4.44 1.87
CA LEU A 44 -14.70 -4.69 0.57
C LEU A 44 -15.03 -6.19 0.33
N GLY A 45 -14.77 -7.04 1.31
CA GLY A 45 -14.96 -8.48 1.20
C GLY A 45 -13.83 -9.23 0.49
N LEU A 46 -12.65 -8.64 0.34
CA LEU A 46 -11.50 -9.39 -0.16
C LEU A 46 -10.98 -10.30 0.95
N ILE A 47 -11.08 -11.62 0.74
CA ILE A 47 -10.47 -12.61 1.61
C ILE A 47 -9.02 -12.83 1.15
N LEU A 48 -8.06 -12.73 2.07
CA LEU A 48 -6.64 -12.79 1.76
C LEU A 48 -5.81 -13.45 2.86
N ASN A 49 -4.68 -14.00 2.46
CA ASN A 49 -3.66 -14.62 3.33
C ASN A 49 -2.26 -14.15 2.95
N ARG A 50 -2.03 -13.98 1.64
CA ARG A 50 -0.80 -13.48 1.07
C ARG A 50 -1.09 -12.24 0.25
N VAL A 51 -0.20 -11.27 0.35
CA VAL A 51 -0.27 -10.01 -0.40
C VAL A 51 0.97 -9.83 -1.25
N PHE A 52 0.79 -9.18 -2.39
CA PHE A 52 1.86 -8.68 -3.23
C PHE A 52 1.76 -7.16 -3.28
N VAL A 53 2.75 -6.48 -2.72
CA VAL A 53 2.78 -5.03 -2.57
C VAL A 53 4.04 -4.47 -3.23
N VAL A 54 3.92 -3.29 -3.83
CA VAL A 54 5.07 -2.55 -4.36
C VAL A 54 4.96 -1.13 -3.84
N GLY A 55 6.05 -0.59 -3.32
CA GLY A 55 6.07 0.74 -2.74
C GLY A 55 7.46 1.17 -2.33
N VAL A 56 7.54 2.28 -1.60
CA VAL A 56 8.80 2.85 -1.14
C VAL A 56 9.07 2.41 0.29
N VAL A 57 10.18 1.74 0.55
CA VAL A 57 10.63 1.54 1.92
C VAL A 57 11.17 2.86 2.46
N THR A 58 10.58 3.37 3.54
CA THR A 58 10.87 4.71 4.10
C THR A 58 11.46 4.66 5.51
N GLU A 59 11.21 3.58 6.23
CA GLU A 59 11.70 3.36 7.60
C GLU A 59 12.11 1.89 7.77
N LEU A 60 13.21 1.68 8.49
CA LEU A 60 13.76 0.36 8.84
C LEU A 60 14.30 0.38 10.27
N ASP A 61 13.72 -0.44 11.12
CA ASP A 61 14.12 -0.60 12.52
C ASP A 61 14.48 -2.05 12.82
N ASN A 62 15.64 -2.27 13.44
CA ASN A 62 15.92 -3.56 14.06
C ASN A 62 15.37 -3.56 15.49
N ILE A 63 14.27 -4.27 15.69
CA ILE A 63 13.54 -4.34 16.96
C ILE A 63 13.87 -5.61 17.77
N GLY A 64 14.75 -6.45 17.24
CA GLY A 64 15.15 -7.70 17.88
C GLY A 64 16.22 -7.50 18.95
N THR A 65 16.00 -8.04 20.15
CA THR A 65 16.96 -7.95 21.26
C THR A 65 17.95 -9.13 21.33
N GLN A 66 17.55 -10.31 20.84
CA GLN A 66 18.37 -11.54 20.84
C GLN A 66 18.54 -12.18 19.46
N SER A 67 17.61 -11.92 18.54
CA SER A 67 17.67 -12.36 17.14
C SER A 67 17.35 -11.18 16.24
N GLU A 68 17.91 -11.14 15.03
CA GLU A 68 17.60 -10.08 14.08
C GLU A 68 16.11 -10.12 13.72
N MET A 69 15.41 -9.03 14.02
CA MET A 69 14.03 -8.85 13.65
C MET A 69 13.85 -7.43 13.13
N TRP A 70 13.61 -7.33 11.84
CA TRP A 70 13.44 -6.08 11.12
C TRP A 70 11.96 -5.74 11.03
N LYS A 71 11.66 -4.47 11.34
CA LYS A 71 10.40 -3.82 11.06
C LYS A 71 10.64 -2.80 9.94
N ALA A 72 9.90 -2.90 8.86
CA ALA A 72 9.98 -1.96 7.75
C ALA A 72 8.62 -1.28 7.52
N ARG A 73 8.67 -0.03 7.06
CA ARG A 73 7.51 0.72 6.59
C ARG A 73 7.58 0.90 5.08
N ILE A 74 6.63 0.30 4.37
CA ILE A 74 6.52 0.40 2.90
C ILE A 74 5.34 1.30 2.58
N VAL A 75 5.57 2.39 1.87
CA VAL A 75 4.56 3.39 1.55
C VAL A 75 4.04 3.17 0.14
N ASP A 76 2.72 3.21 -0.01
CA ASP A 76 2.02 3.33 -1.29
C ASP A 76 1.20 4.63 -1.31
N PRO A 77 0.57 5.01 -2.44
CA PRO A 77 -0.16 6.27 -2.53
C PRO A 77 -1.35 6.41 -1.56
N THR A 78 -1.77 5.34 -0.90
CA THR A 78 -2.93 5.33 0.00
C THR A 78 -2.57 5.26 1.48
N GLY A 79 -1.30 4.97 1.80
CA GLY A 79 -0.85 4.79 3.18
C GLY A 79 0.43 3.97 3.28
N ALA A 80 0.60 3.25 4.39
CA ALA A 80 1.80 2.46 4.62
C ALA A 80 1.49 1.06 5.15
N PHE A 81 2.23 0.07 4.65
CA PHE A 81 2.29 -1.27 5.18
C PHE A 81 3.33 -1.38 6.29
N THR A 82 2.96 -2.03 7.40
CA THR A 82 3.93 -2.47 8.40
C THR A 82 4.39 -3.89 8.07
N VAL A 83 5.69 -4.07 7.91
CA VAL A 83 6.30 -5.33 7.49
C VAL A 83 7.28 -5.83 8.54
N TYR A 84 7.28 -7.13 8.77
CA TYR A 84 8.24 -7.80 9.65
C TYR A 84 8.98 -8.92 8.92
N ALA A 85 10.29 -8.98 9.12
CA ALA A 85 11.11 -10.14 8.78
C ALA A 85 12.00 -10.49 9.97
N GLY A 86 12.02 -11.76 10.36
CA GLY A 86 12.90 -12.24 11.43
C GLY A 86 13.73 -13.45 10.99
N GLN A 87 14.35 -14.11 11.96
CA GLN A 87 15.23 -15.27 11.73
C GLN A 87 14.62 -16.43 10.90
N TYR A 88 13.30 -16.57 10.87
CA TYR A 88 12.61 -17.60 10.08
C TYR A 88 12.35 -17.18 8.63
N GLN A 89 12.73 -15.96 8.27
CA GLN A 89 12.63 -15.36 6.94
C GLN A 89 14.03 -14.82 6.57
N PRO A 90 15.05 -15.69 6.44
CA PRO A 90 16.44 -15.27 6.36
C PRO A 90 16.71 -14.36 5.15
N GLU A 91 16.16 -14.69 3.98
CA GLU A 91 16.32 -13.88 2.76
C GLU A 91 15.75 -12.47 2.92
N ALA A 92 14.50 -12.34 3.39
CA ALA A 92 13.89 -11.05 3.64
C ALA A 92 14.60 -10.27 4.77
N SER A 93 15.09 -10.95 5.82
CA SER A 93 15.85 -10.31 6.91
C SER A 93 17.18 -9.73 6.41
N ILE A 94 17.91 -10.48 5.58
CA ILE A 94 19.17 -10.04 4.96
C ILE A 94 18.90 -8.88 3.98
N PHE A 95 17.84 -8.96 3.20
CA PHE A 95 17.45 -7.87 2.31
C PHE A 95 17.20 -6.59 3.11
N LEU A 96 16.36 -6.65 4.15
CA LEU A 96 16.02 -5.48 4.97
C LEU A 96 17.21 -4.95 5.78
N SER A 97 18.22 -5.76 6.12
CA SER A 97 19.42 -5.27 6.80
C SER A 97 20.41 -4.56 5.87
N THR A 98 20.26 -4.72 4.55
CA THR A 98 21.22 -4.22 3.55
C THR A 98 20.65 -3.16 2.62
N VAL A 99 19.32 -3.11 2.45
CA VAL A 99 18.67 -2.13 1.58
C VAL A 99 18.92 -0.71 2.08
N GLN A 100 19.24 0.19 1.16
CA GLN A 100 19.40 1.60 1.46
C GLN A 100 18.05 2.29 1.42
N VAL A 101 17.68 2.98 2.50
CA VAL A 101 16.43 3.73 2.57
C VAL A 101 16.67 5.17 2.14
N PRO A 102 15.81 5.72 1.26
CA PRO A 102 14.63 5.09 0.65
C PRO A 102 14.95 4.26 -0.61
N ALA A 103 14.11 3.27 -0.91
CA ALA A 103 14.20 2.49 -2.15
C ALA A 103 12.82 1.96 -2.59
N PHE A 104 12.61 1.80 -3.89
CA PHE A 104 11.45 1.09 -4.42
C PHE A 104 11.63 -0.43 -4.23
N ILE A 105 10.65 -1.08 -3.60
CA ILE A 105 10.70 -2.52 -3.36
C ILE A 105 9.38 -3.20 -3.71
N ALA A 106 9.48 -4.41 -4.24
CA ALA A 106 8.38 -5.35 -4.39
C ALA A 106 8.46 -6.41 -3.30
N LEU A 107 7.35 -6.70 -2.64
CA LEU A 107 7.27 -7.62 -1.52
C LEU A 107 6.09 -8.58 -1.69
N THR A 108 6.38 -9.88 -1.51
CA THR A 108 5.35 -10.89 -1.23
C THR A 108 5.45 -11.29 0.23
N GLY A 109 4.30 -11.39 0.91
CA GLY A 109 4.30 -11.82 2.30
C GLY A 109 2.95 -12.28 2.81
N LYS A 110 2.96 -12.87 4.00
CA LYS A 110 1.74 -13.33 4.69
C LYS A 110 1.14 -12.21 5.52
N ALA A 111 -0.13 -11.93 5.30
CA ALA A 111 -0.91 -11.03 6.13
C ALA A 111 -1.14 -11.65 7.51
N ARG A 112 -0.96 -10.85 8.56
CA ARG A 112 -1.14 -11.24 9.96
C ARG A 112 -1.76 -10.11 10.74
N THR A 113 -2.60 -10.46 11.70
CA THR A 113 -2.93 -9.57 12.81
C THR A 113 -1.87 -9.70 13.90
N TYR A 114 -1.60 -8.60 14.58
CA TYR A 114 -0.77 -8.52 15.76
C TYR A 114 -1.44 -7.60 16.77
N GLU A 115 -1.48 -8.04 18.02
CA GLU A 115 -2.12 -7.33 19.12
C GLU A 115 -1.06 -7.11 20.23
N PRO A 116 -0.36 -5.95 20.25
CA PRO A 116 0.61 -5.65 21.30
C PRO A 116 -0.05 -5.45 22.67
N GLU A 117 -1.23 -4.81 22.68
CA GLU A 117 -2.02 -4.56 23.89
C GLU A 117 -3.48 -5.00 23.67
N PRO A 118 -4.18 -5.48 24.72
CA PRO A 118 -5.57 -5.88 24.62
C PRO A 118 -6.45 -4.78 23.98
N GLY A 119 -7.06 -5.10 22.85
CA GLY A 119 -7.94 -4.20 22.09
C GLY A 119 -7.24 -3.41 20.98
N SER A 120 -5.93 -3.54 20.79
CA SER A 120 -5.16 -2.84 19.75
C SER A 120 -4.74 -3.80 18.62
N VAL A 121 -5.70 -4.22 17.80
CA VAL A 121 -5.39 -5.14 16.68
C VAL A 121 -4.86 -4.35 15.49
N PHE A 122 -3.60 -4.58 15.15
CA PHE A 122 -2.95 -4.07 13.94
C PHE A 122 -2.77 -5.18 12.92
N VAL A 123 -2.74 -4.83 11.65
CA VAL A 123 -2.35 -5.74 10.58
C VAL A 123 -0.90 -5.51 10.17
N SER A 124 -0.23 -6.57 9.77
CA SER A 124 1.15 -6.54 9.33
C SER A 124 1.40 -7.60 8.26
N ILE A 125 2.49 -7.42 7.53
CA ILE A 125 2.95 -8.40 6.55
C ILE A 125 4.20 -9.07 7.09
N ARG A 126 4.17 -10.39 7.23
CA ARG A 126 5.39 -11.18 7.39
C ARG A 126 6.01 -11.39 6.01
N ALA A 127 7.14 -10.74 5.75
CA ALA A 127 7.83 -10.81 4.48
C ALA A 127 8.20 -12.26 4.14
N GLU A 128 7.96 -12.69 2.91
CA GLU A 128 8.46 -13.96 2.38
C GLU A 128 9.59 -13.71 1.38
N GLU A 129 9.35 -12.79 0.44
CA GLU A 129 10.28 -12.43 -0.63
C GLU A 129 10.23 -10.92 -0.84
N VAL A 130 11.40 -10.29 -1.01
CA VAL A 130 11.55 -8.84 -1.19
C VAL A 130 12.66 -8.58 -2.20
N ASN A 131 12.41 -7.68 -3.15
CA ASN A 131 13.37 -7.29 -4.18
C ASN A 131 13.31 -5.78 -4.43
N VAL A 132 14.44 -5.17 -4.78
CA VAL A 132 14.47 -3.79 -5.30
C VAL A 132 13.84 -3.79 -6.68
N VAL A 133 13.02 -2.78 -6.95
CA VAL A 133 12.41 -2.53 -8.25
C VAL A 133 12.63 -1.07 -8.65
N ASP A 134 12.16 -0.68 -9.82
CA ASP A 134 12.18 0.71 -10.26
C ASP A 134 10.80 1.37 -10.11
N GLU A 135 10.76 2.66 -10.44
CA GLU A 135 9.55 3.46 -10.46
C GLU A 135 8.50 2.92 -11.45
N GLU A 136 8.91 2.42 -12.62
CA GLU A 136 7.99 1.92 -13.64
C GLU A 136 7.19 0.71 -13.12
N ILE A 137 7.87 -0.24 -12.47
CA ILE A 137 7.24 -1.41 -11.84
C ILE A 137 6.28 -0.96 -10.73
N ARG A 138 6.67 0.02 -9.92
CA ARG A 138 5.80 0.58 -8.88
C ARG A 138 4.56 1.23 -9.49
N ASN A 139 4.71 2.06 -10.51
CA ASN A 139 3.60 2.73 -11.19
C ASN A 139 2.64 1.73 -11.82
N ARG A 140 3.17 0.70 -12.50
CA ARG A 140 2.36 -0.41 -13.03
C ARG A 140 1.60 -1.12 -11.93
N TRP A 141 2.23 -1.42 -10.79
CA TRP A 141 1.54 -2.07 -9.67
C TRP A 141 0.40 -1.21 -9.12
N VAL A 142 0.57 0.11 -9.03
CA VAL A 142 -0.49 1.02 -8.58
C VAL A 142 -1.69 0.98 -9.53
N VAL A 143 -1.46 1.02 -10.85
CA VAL A 143 -2.53 0.93 -11.86
C VAL A 143 -3.25 -0.42 -11.78
N ASP A 144 -2.52 -1.54 -11.82
CA ASP A 144 -3.10 -2.89 -11.75
C ASP A 144 -3.90 -3.10 -10.44
N THR A 145 -3.41 -2.54 -9.33
CA THR A 145 -4.08 -2.61 -8.03
C THR A 145 -5.33 -1.74 -8.00
N ALA A 146 -5.29 -0.57 -8.63
CA ALA A 146 -6.45 0.30 -8.76
C ALA A 146 -7.57 -0.34 -9.58
N GLU A 147 -7.26 -0.93 -10.73
CA GLU A 147 -8.25 -1.65 -11.54
C GLU A 147 -8.97 -2.73 -10.74
N GLN A 148 -8.20 -3.63 -10.09
CA GLN A 148 -8.77 -4.70 -9.26
C GLN A 148 -9.57 -4.16 -8.07
N THR A 149 -9.15 -3.04 -7.48
CA THR A 149 -9.84 -2.44 -6.34
C THR A 149 -11.11 -1.73 -6.77
N VAL A 150 -11.14 -1.11 -7.95
CA VAL A 150 -12.34 -0.49 -8.53
C VAL A 150 -13.41 -1.55 -8.82
N GLU A 151 -13.04 -2.67 -9.43
CA GLU A 151 -13.97 -3.80 -9.64
C GLU A 151 -14.60 -4.26 -8.32
N ARG A 152 -13.79 -4.41 -7.26
CA ARG A 152 -14.30 -4.76 -5.92
C ARG A 152 -15.22 -3.68 -5.35
N LEU A 153 -14.84 -2.42 -5.49
CA LEU A 153 -15.63 -1.27 -5.03
C LEU A 153 -16.99 -1.19 -5.73
N GLU A 154 -17.07 -1.49 -7.01
CA GLU A 154 -18.31 -1.51 -7.79
C GLU A 154 -19.25 -2.60 -7.29
N ALA A 155 -18.77 -3.84 -7.18
CA ALA A 155 -19.55 -4.97 -6.66
C ALA A 155 -20.06 -4.68 -5.23
N PHE A 156 -19.19 -4.19 -4.36
CA PHE A 156 -19.54 -3.86 -2.97
C PHE A 156 -20.51 -2.68 -2.89
N SER A 157 -20.35 -1.64 -3.72
CA SER A 157 -21.26 -0.48 -3.75
C SER A 157 -22.64 -0.84 -4.28
N ASP A 158 -22.72 -1.72 -5.28
CA ASP A 158 -24.01 -2.22 -5.77
C ASP A 158 -24.73 -3.02 -4.67
N ALA A 159 -24.02 -3.94 -4.00
CA ALA A 159 -24.55 -4.67 -2.85
C ALA A 159 -25.09 -3.74 -1.75
N LEU A 160 -24.33 -2.68 -1.41
CA LEU A 160 -24.77 -1.65 -0.46
C LEU A 160 -26.05 -0.95 -0.91
N THR A 161 -26.11 -0.53 -2.17
CA THR A 161 -27.24 0.23 -2.72
C THR A 161 -28.52 -0.60 -2.80
N LYS A 162 -28.41 -1.89 -3.12
CA LYS A 162 -29.57 -2.81 -3.12
C LYS A 162 -30.11 -3.09 -1.73
N GLY A 163 -29.25 -3.06 -0.70
CA GLY A 163 -29.65 -3.32 0.68
C GLY A 163 -30.04 -4.78 0.96
N TYR A 164 -29.73 -5.72 0.06
CA TYR A 164 -29.93 -7.14 0.30
C TYR A 164 -28.96 -7.66 1.37
N ARG A 165 -29.34 -8.74 2.07
CA ARG A 165 -28.54 -9.37 3.14
C ARG A 165 -28.68 -10.90 3.06
N GLY A 166 -27.72 -11.60 3.66
CA GLY A 166 -27.71 -13.06 3.73
C GLY A 166 -27.82 -13.73 2.35
N GLU A 167 -28.62 -14.79 2.26
CA GLU A 167 -28.74 -15.60 1.04
C GLU A 167 -29.24 -14.80 -0.17
N LYS A 168 -30.17 -13.87 0.04
CA LYS A 168 -30.68 -13.01 -1.04
C LYS A 168 -29.57 -12.17 -1.68
N LEU A 169 -28.62 -11.69 -0.86
CA LEU A 169 -27.46 -10.96 -1.38
C LEU A 169 -26.50 -11.90 -2.12
N ARG A 170 -26.27 -13.09 -1.57
CA ARG A 170 -25.42 -14.12 -2.19
C ARG A 170 -25.92 -14.49 -3.59
N GLU A 171 -27.20 -14.86 -3.71
CA GLU A 171 -27.84 -15.20 -4.99
C GLU A 171 -27.68 -14.06 -6.01
N TYR A 172 -27.99 -12.83 -5.59
CA TYR A 172 -27.89 -11.65 -6.45
C TYR A 172 -26.47 -11.41 -6.98
N LEU A 173 -25.44 -11.53 -6.13
CA LEU A 173 -24.05 -11.31 -6.53
C LEU A 173 -23.53 -12.42 -7.47
N LEU A 174 -23.92 -13.68 -7.21
CA LEU A 174 -23.59 -14.80 -8.09
C LEU A 174 -24.24 -14.65 -9.46
N GLU A 175 -25.50 -14.24 -9.53
CA GLU A 175 -26.20 -13.95 -10.79
C GLU A 175 -25.53 -12.82 -11.59
N LYS A 176 -24.86 -11.88 -10.90
CA LYS A 176 -24.05 -10.82 -11.51
C LYS A 176 -22.68 -11.29 -12.01
N GLY A 177 -22.32 -12.55 -11.78
CA GLY A 177 -21.03 -13.11 -12.16
C GLY A 177 -19.90 -12.77 -11.18
N ILE A 178 -20.21 -12.25 -9.99
CA ILE A 178 -19.20 -12.07 -8.94
C ILE A 178 -18.76 -13.44 -8.44
N SER A 179 -17.45 -13.64 -8.29
CA SER A 179 -16.90 -14.93 -7.86
C SER A 179 -17.48 -15.38 -6.52
N SER A 180 -17.55 -16.70 -6.30
CA SER A 180 -18.06 -17.27 -5.04
C SER A 180 -17.28 -16.77 -3.81
N GLU A 181 -15.94 -16.74 -3.90
CA GLU A 181 -15.06 -16.24 -2.83
C GLU A 181 -15.36 -14.78 -2.49
N HIS A 182 -15.48 -13.92 -3.50
CA HIS A 182 -15.74 -12.50 -3.27
C HIS A 182 -17.18 -12.25 -2.81
N THR A 183 -18.15 -13.01 -3.31
CA THR A 183 -19.55 -12.94 -2.86
C THR A 183 -19.65 -13.29 -1.38
N GLU A 184 -19.03 -14.39 -0.95
CA GLU A 184 -18.96 -14.78 0.46
C GLU A 184 -18.35 -13.66 1.31
N GLY A 185 -17.21 -13.10 0.86
CA GLY A 185 -16.56 -12.00 1.55
C GLY A 185 -17.40 -10.73 1.62
N ILE A 186 -18.12 -10.34 0.57
CA ILE A 186 -19.02 -9.15 0.59
C ILE A 186 -20.14 -9.35 1.62
N VAL A 187 -20.74 -10.54 1.67
CA VAL A 187 -21.81 -10.85 2.63
C VAL A 187 -21.28 -10.69 4.06
N ILE A 188 -20.14 -11.31 4.37
CA ILE A 188 -19.51 -11.22 5.70
C ILE A 188 -19.12 -9.78 6.04
N ALA A 189 -18.47 -9.06 5.11
CA ALA A 189 -18.02 -7.69 5.34
C ALA A 189 -19.19 -6.74 5.64
N LEU A 190 -20.32 -6.89 4.93
CA LEU A 190 -21.52 -6.07 5.16
C LEU A 190 -22.25 -6.37 6.47
N GLU A 191 -22.06 -7.56 7.04
CA GLU A 191 -22.59 -7.91 8.36
C GLU A 191 -21.74 -7.32 9.49
N ARG A 192 -20.43 -7.16 9.27
CA ARG A 192 -19.50 -6.62 10.26
C ARG A 192 -19.40 -5.10 10.27
N GLU A 193 -19.45 -4.48 9.08
CA GLU A 193 -19.06 -3.09 8.92
C GLU A 193 -20.19 -2.13 9.33
N ARG A 194 -19.85 -1.15 10.19
CA ARG A 194 -20.84 -0.19 10.72
C ARG A 194 -21.10 0.95 9.74
N SER A 195 -20.04 1.42 9.08
CA SER A 195 -20.10 2.58 8.17
C SER A 195 -19.48 2.27 6.80
N PRO A 196 -19.96 1.24 6.08
CA PRO A 196 -19.31 0.76 4.85
C PRO A 196 -19.29 1.81 3.73
N ALA A 197 -20.29 2.70 3.68
CA ALA A 197 -20.34 3.77 2.68
C ALA A 197 -19.25 4.83 2.88
N GLU A 198 -18.88 5.14 4.12
CA GLU A 198 -17.83 6.11 4.42
C GLU A 198 -16.45 5.56 4.02
N PHE A 199 -16.18 4.30 4.36
CA PHE A 199 -14.95 3.63 3.95
C PHE A 199 -14.79 3.61 2.42
N VAL A 200 -15.85 3.24 1.68
CA VAL A 200 -15.88 3.26 0.20
C VAL A 200 -15.56 4.65 -0.34
N LYS A 201 -16.13 5.71 0.25
CA LYS A 201 -15.88 7.09 -0.17
C LYS A 201 -14.42 7.47 0.03
N LEU A 202 -13.86 7.18 1.20
CA LEU A 202 -12.48 7.54 1.54
C LEU A 202 -11.47 6.75 0.69
N LEU A 203 -11.69 5.44 0.51
CA LEU A 203 -10.81 4.62 -0.31
C LEU A 203 -10.82 5.08 -1.78
N ARG A 204 -11.98 5.41 -2.35
CA ARG A 204 -12.07 5.99 -3.70
C ARG A 204 -11.31 7.31 -3.83
N ALA A 205 -11.36 8.17 -2.82
CA ALA A 205 -10.62 9.42 -2.81
C ALA A 205 -9.11 9.17 -2.81
N SER A 206 -8.62 8.32 -1.91
CA SER A 206 -7.19 7.98 -1.83
C SER A 206 -6.66 7.32 -3.11
N ILE A 207 -7.41 6.40 -3.73
CA ILE A 207 -7.01 5.78 -5.00
C ILE A 207 -6.96 6.82 -6.12
N ARG A 208 -7.95 7.71 -6.19
CA ARG A 208 -7.98 8.79 -7.19
C ARG A 208 -6.80 9.74 -7.05
N GLU A 209 -6.49 10.14 -5.82
CA GLU A 209 -5.33 11.00 -5.53
C GLU A 209 -4.03 10.28 -5.92
N GLY A 210 -3.88 9.01 -5.54
CA GLY A 210 -2.72 8.21 -5.93
C GLY A 210 -2.55 8.02 -7.44
N LEU A 211 -3.65 7.84 -8.19
CA LEU A 211 -3.58 7.74 -9.65
C LEU A 211 -3.27 9.08 -10.32
N LYS A 212 -3.78 10.20 -9.79
CA LYS A 212 -3.46 11.53 -10.31
C LYS A 212 -1.97 11.86 -10.17
N ALA A 213 -1.35 11.42 -9.08
CA ALA A 213 0.09 11.58 -8.89
C ALA A 213 0.90 10.93 -10.02
N LEU A 214 0.42 9.81 -10.58
CA LEU A 214 1.05 9.14 -11.72
C LEU A 214 0.78 9.88 -13.05
N ASP A 215 -0.39 10.49 -13.19
CA ASP A 215 -0.82 11.15 -14.43
C ASP A 215 -0.16 12.52 -14.62
N LEU A 216 0.19 13.20 -13.52
CA LEU A 216 0.93 14.46 -13.52
C LEU A 216 2.37 14.33 -14.05
N ASP A 217 2.90 13.10 -14.20
CA ASP A 217 4.13 12.84 -14.99
C ASP A 217 3.89 12.96 -16.49
N SER A 218 2.66 12.76 -16.97
CA SER A 218 2.32 12.70 -18.39
C SER A 218 1.80 14.05 -18.95
N GLU A 219 1.02 14.80 -18.17
CA GLU A 219 0.31 16.01 -18.67
C GLU A 219 1.06 17.34 -18.50
N ASN A 220 2.16 17.42 -17.73
CA ASN A 220 2.90 18.68 -17.50
C ASN A 220 3.99 19.01 -18.54
N ASN A 221 4.02 18.29 -19.65
CA ASN A 221 5.05 18.44 -20.68
C ASN A 221 4.74 19.59 -21.67
N THR A 222 4.71 20.83 -21.16
CA THR A 222 5.07 21.98 -22.00
C THR A 222 6.58 22.18 -21.89
N ASP A 223 7.31 22.25 -23.01
CA ASP A 223 8.80 22.25 -23.06
C ASP A 223 9.47 23.12 -21.98
N ALA A 224 8.94 24.31 -21.68
CA ALA A 224 9.50 25.22 -20.68
C ALA A 224 9.32 24.79 -19.20
N LYS A 225 8.25 24.03 -18.88
CA LYS A 225 8.04 23.46 -17.53
C LYS A 225 8.84 22.17 -17.33
N ALA A 226 9.04 21.40 -18.41
CA ALA A 226 9.89 20.21 -18.37
C ALA A 226 11.34 20.60 -18.04
N ASP A 227 11.89 21.63 -18.70
CA ASP A 227 13.24 22.15 -18.42
C ASP A 227 13.40 22.61 -16.96
N GLN A 228 12.39 23.27 -16.39
CA GLN A 228 12.42 23.69 -15.00
C GLN A 228 12.28 22.51 -14.02
N LYS A 229 11.46 21.50 -14.32
CA LYS A 229 11.34 20.27 -13.53
C LYS A 229 12.66 19.50 -13.53
N GLU A 230 13.25 19.29 -14.71
CA GLU A 230 14.56 18.65 -14.89
C GLU A 230 15.63 19.37 -14.07
N PHE A 231 15.66 20.71 -14.14
CA PHE A 231 16.62 21.50 -13.39
C PHE A 231 16.42 21.42 -11.86
N VAL A 232 15.18 21.48 -11.38
CA VAL A 232 14.89 21.34 -9.94
C VAL A 232 15.27 19.93 -9.46
N LEU A 233 15.05 18.90 -10.30
CA LEU A 233 15.48 17.53 -10.01
C LEU A 233 16.99 17.37 -9.96
N GLU A 234 17.72 17.94 -10.94
CA GLU A 234 19.18 17.95 -10.94
C GLU A 234 19.72 18.67 -9.70
N LEU A 235 19.17 19.84 -9.37
CA LEU A 235 19.54 20.57 -8.17
C LEU A 235 19.29 19.76 -6.89
N LEU A 236 18.14 19.07 -6.82
CA LEU A 236 17.83 18.25 -5.67
C LEU A 236 18.79 17.07 -5.57
N LYS A 237 19.16 16.42 -6.69
CA LYS A 237 20.17 15.35 -6.74
C LYS A 237 21.56 15.83 -6.36
N GLU A 238 21.95 17.05 -6.77
CA GLU A 238 23.23 17.66 -6.40
C GLU A 238 23.33 17.93 -4.90
N MET A 239 22.22 18.35 -4.30
CA MET A 239 22.14 18.68 -2.88
C MET A 239 21.86 17.46 -2.00
N ASP A 240 21.24 16.42 -2.55
CA ASP A 240 20.85 15.23 -1.78
C ASP A 240 22.09 14.47 -1.31
N GLY A 241 22.08 14.18 -0.02
CA GLY A 241 23.15 13.51 0.68
C GLY A 241 22.59 12.48 1.64
N SER A 242 23.46 11.90 2.48
CA SER A 242 23.04 10.85 3.41
C SER A 242 21.91 11.26 4.37
N LYS A 243 21.75 12.57 4.62
CA LYS A 243 20.76 13.15 5.54
C LYS A 243 19.53 13.75 4.87
N GLY A 244 19.43 13.76 3.54
CA GLY A 244 18.44 14.56 2.82
C GLY A 244 18.82 16.03 2.69
N VAL A 245 17.97 16.79 2.00
CA VAL A 245 18.10 18.21 1.68
C VAL A 245 17.21 19.03 2.59
N ASP A 246 17.76 20.07 3.21
CA ASP A 246 16.97 21.06 3.96
C ASP A 246 16.14 21.91 2.99
N TYR A 247 14.83 21.96 3.21
CA TYR A 247 13.88 22.60 2.31
C TYR A 247 14.14 24.11 2.17
N ALA A 248 14.44 24.80 3.26
CA ALA A 248 14.73 26.24 3.20
C ALA A 248 16.01 26.50 2.40
N ALA A 249 17.07 25.73 2.65
CA ALA A 249 18.30 25.81 1.88
C ALA A 249 18.11 25.49 0.39
N PHE A 250 17.21 24.55 0.08
CA PHE A 250 16.86 24.19 -1.29
C PHE A 250 16.17 25.35 -2.02
N ILE A 251 15.20 26.01 -1.37
CA ILE A 251 14.51 27.19 -1.91
C ILE A 251 15.50 28.32 -2.19
N ASP A 252 16.43 28.60 -1.26
CA ASP A 252 17.47 29.62 -1.45
C ASP A 252 18.42 29.27 -2.62
N ALA A 253 18.79 28.01 -2.75
CA ALA A 253 19.63 27.52 -3.84
C ALA A 253 18.93 27.60 -5.21
N ALA A 254 17.63 27.31 -5.25
CA ALA A 254 16.80 27.41 -6.45
C ALA A 254 16.57 28.87 -6.85
N ALA A 255 16.28 29.74 -5.88
CA ALA A 255 16.12 31.19 -6.10
C ALA A 255 17.40 31.83 -6.64
N SER A 256 18.58 31.42 -6.14
CA SER A 256 19.90 31.85 -6.64
C SER A 256 20.14 31.47 -8.11
N ARG A 257 19.41 30.47 -8.62
CA ARG A 257 19.43 29.99 -10.00
C ARG A 257 18.25 30.51 -10.84
N GLY A 258 17.45 31.43 -10.31
CA GLY A 258 16.33 32.06 -11.01
C GLY A 258 15.04 31.24 -11.05
N ILE A 259 14.94 30.18 -10.25
CA ILE A 259 13.71 29.39 -10.11
C ILE A 259 12.88 29.99 -8.96
N SER A 260 11.61 30.29 -9.23
CA SER A 260 10.70 30.80 -8.20
C SER A 260 10.28 29.70 -7.22
N GLU A 261 10.07 30.07 -5.96
CA GLU A 261 9.55 29.20 -4.90
C GLU A 261 8.33 28.38 -5.33
N GLN A 262 7.38 28.98 -6.06
CA GLN A 262 6.17 28.29 -6.56
C GLN A 262 6.50 27.08 -7.46
N VAL A 263 7.51 27.21 -8.31
CA VAL A 263 7.94 26.12 -9.20
C VAL A 263 8.61 25.01 -8.39
N VAL A 264 9.42 25.37 -7.39
CA VAL A 264 10.04 24.40 -6.49
C VAL A 264 8.97 23.64 -5.69
N GLU A 265 8.00 24.34 -5.14
CA GLU A 265 6.85 23.74 -4.43
C GLU A 265 6.04 22.81 -5.32
N GLU A 266 5.78 23.20 -6.57
CA GLU A 266 5.09 22.36 -7.55
C GLU A 266 5.86 21.06 -7.82
N VAL A 267 7.17 21.16 -8.05
CA VAL A 267 8.02 19.98 -8.34
C VAL A 267 8.17 19.10 -7.11
N ILE A 268 8.40 19.65 -5.92
CA ILE A 268 8.56 18.86 -4.69
C ILE A 268 7.25 18.16 -4.33
N ARG A 269 6.12 18.87 -4.40
CA ARG A 269 4.80 18.24 -4.21
C ARG A 269 4.60 17.10 -5.20
N PHE A 270 4.95 17.33 -6.47
CA PHE A 270 4.86 16.31 -7.51
C PHE A 270 5.71 15.08 -7.16
N LEU A 271 6.96 15.27 -6.74
CA LEU A 271 7.86 14.18 -6.34
C LEU A 271 7.37 13.43 -5.10
N LEU A 272 6.79 14.13 -4.12
CA LEU A 272 6.22 13.54 -2.90
C LEU A 272 4.98 12.69 -3.23
N GLU A 273 4.06 13.24 -4.02
CA GLU A 273 2.86 12.53 -4.49
C GLU A 273 3.23 11.32 -5.32
N GLY A 274 4.21 11.50 -6.21
CA GLY A 274 4.83 10.46 -7.00
C GLY A 274 5.71 9.52 -6.17
N GLY A 275 5.96 9.71 -4.88
CA GLY A 275 6.84 8.84 -4.08
C GLY A 275 8.29 8.76 -4.58
N GLN A 276 8.71 9.69 -5.44
CA GLN A 276 10.08 9.88 -5.92
C GLN A 276 10.94 10.62 -4.89
N CYS A 277 10.31 11.29 -3.92
CA CYS A 277 10.95 11.75 -2.70
C CYS A 277 10.03 11.53 -1.49
N TYR A 278 10.59 11.65 -0.29
CA TYR A 278 9.83 11.60 0.96
C TYR A 278 10.40 12.58 1.99
N GLU A 279 9.60 12.92 3.00
CA GLU A 279 9.97 13.84 4.06
C GLU A 279 10.18 13.08 5.39
N PRO A 280 11.40 12.57 5.67
CA PRO A 280 11.68 11.83 6.92
C PRO A 280 11.52 12.68 8.18
N LYS A 281 11.68 13.99 8.06
CA LYS A 281 11.50 14.98 9.14
C LYS A 281 10.97 16.25 8.52
N ILE A 282 10.14 16.97 9.27
CA ILE A 282 9.60 18.27 8.82
C ILE A 282 10.75 19.17 8.34
N GLY A 283 10.68 19.59 7.07
CA GLY A 283 11.66 20.43 6.40
C GLY A 283 12.85 19.70 5.78
N ILE A 284 12.91 18.37 5.79
CA ILE A 284 13.98 17.57 5.17
C ILE A 284 13.39 16.71 4.06
N ILE A 285 13.81 16.94 2.81
CA ILE A 285 13.39 16.15 1.64
C ILE A 285 14.50 15.17 1.26
N LYS A 286 14.16 13.93 0.93
CA LYS A 286 15.14 12.94 0.48
C LYS A 286 14.64 12.19 -0.76
N LEU A 287 15.49 12.04 -1.79
CA LEU A 287 15.12 11.36 -3.02
C LEU A 287 15.08 9.84 -2.82
N VAL A 288 14.18 9.20 -3.56
CA VAL A 288 14.10 7.75 -3.71
C VAL A 288 14.95 7.32 -4.88
N GLY A 289 15.99 6.53 -4.59
CA GLY A 289 16.92 5.97 -5.56
C GLY A 289 16.50 4.63 -6.12
#